data_AF-A0A3N5PZ79-F1
#
_entry.id   AF-A0A3N5PZ79-F1
#
_cell.length_a   1.000
_cell.length_b   1.000
_cell.length_c   1.000
_cell.angle_alpha   90.00
_cell.angle_beta   90.00
_cell.angle_gamma   90.00
#
_symmetry.space_group_name_H-M   'P 1'
#
loop_
_entity.id
_entity.type
_entity.pdbx_description
1 polymer ?
#
loop_
_entity_poly.entity_id
_entity_poly.type
_entity_poly.pdbx_seq_one_letter_code
_entity_poly.pdbx_strand_id
1 'polypeptide(L)'
;MRTFEEIDADVTKASAKRDAEALLHLIVELDALATPKADALASNSRGWAFYLRSDYSAALEHYRHALALCEELGDRSGGAHVIASIGNVHWSTGDHPAALEHQHRALALLEELGKRRGVAYATENIGNVHWSTGDYPAALEHYHRALAILEELGDHSSVARVTGNIGNVHNRTGDYPAALEFYHRALDLHEDLGIRSGVATFTGNIGTVHDSTGDYPAAIEHFHRALALHEELGNRSGVAAATCNIVETYLRMGSDTEALALLATMDAMQIDSPDVRIGHEQHRATLQERNGDLDGAYVTLQRALSEAHDHNLRFFAADTHMALRDLAQKRNDFAAYIEHNNEYTRITEEINGKESTQKKMMQEAQREIAKQRSEHDKHLAVLHSTLPKHIADRIARGETVNDHYDNAAVIFLDIVGFTTISDQLSSTEVVRLLESVFTALDAVCKKHDVVKIKTIGDSYMAVAFPSSVPHSVRNDTSVPRSTRDDTSSLDLSSEERVIPSEARGVVLRAANAALDMLNAIADLPESLPESLRETLPSGLQVRIGLHIGAVTAGVIGTERMQYDVWGDTVNVASRMESTSLPGRIHASEAFAVLLSPSPSHLRERGTNTTSESNEGVPVIPSVSEENEGVPV
;
A
#
# COMPACT_ATOMS: atom_id res chain seq x y z
N MET A 1 -7.73 -9.20 39.47
CA MET A 1 -6.55 -8.75 38.69
C MET A 1 -6.92 -8.84 37.23
N ARG A 2 -6.59 -7.80 36.47
CA ARG A 2 -6.72 -7.81 35.00
C ARG A 2 -5.72 -8.80 34.40
N THR A 3 -6.00 -9.32 33.21
CA THR A 3 -5.06 -10.21 32.53
C THR A 3 -3.91 -9.41 31.89
N PHE A 4 -2.83 -10.11 31.51
CA PHE A 4 -1.72 -9.49 30.79
C PHE A 4 -2.21 -8.83 29.49
N GLU A 5 -3.07 -9.51 28.72
CA GLU A 5 -3.58 -9.04 27.43
C GLU A 5 -4.44 -7.78 27.57
N GLU A 6 -5.24 -7.68 28.65
CA GLU A 6 -6.04 -6.50 28.93
C GLU A 6 -5.15 -5.28 29.24
N ILE A 7 -4.06 -5.49 29.99
CA ILE A 7 -3.13 -4.41 30.35
C ILE A 7 -2.28 -4.03 29.14
N ASP A 8 -1.78 -4.99 28.37
CA ASP A 8 -0.99 -4.77 27.14
C ASP A 8 -1.76 -3.95 26.09
N ALA A 9 -3.06 -4.22 25.93
CA ALA A 9 -3.93 -3.44 25.05
C ALA A 9 -4.04 -1.97 25.51
N ASP A 10 -4.10 -1.72 26.82
CA ASP A 10 -4.17 -0.37 27.36
C ASP A 10 -2.81 0.34 27.35
N VAL A 11 -1.71 -0.39 27.55
CA VAL A 11 -0.35 0.13 27.36
C VAL A 11 -0.17 0.59 25.91
N THR A 12 -0.67 -0.18 24.95
CA THR A 12 -0.63 0.19 23.53
C THR A 12 -1.41 1.48 23.27
N LYS A 13 -2.61 1.63 23.84
CA LYS A 13 -3.42 2.86 23.73
C LYS A 13 -2.75 4.06 24.41
N ALA A 14 -2.20 3.88 25.61
CA ALA A 14 -1.51 4.94 26.33
C ALA A 14 -0.23 5.38 25.61
N SER A 15 0.50 4.42 25.04
CA SER A 15 1.68 4.69 24.21
C SER A 15 1.32 5.49 22.96
N ALA A 16 0.23 5.13 22.28
CA ALA A 16 -0.26 5.87 21.11
C ALA A 16 -0.71 7.30 21.45
N LYS A 17 -1.25 7.52 22.65
CA LYS A 17 -1.61 8.85 23.16
C LYS A 17 -0.43 9.62 23.76
N ARG A 18 0.75 9.00 23.86
CA ARG A 18 1.94 9.55 24.54
C ARG A 18 1.65 9.99 25.98
N ASP A 19 0.83 9.22 26.70
CA ASP A 19 0.44 9.52 28.07
C ASP A 19 1.38 8.84 29.07
N ALA A 20 2.41 9.58 29.50
CA ALA A 20 3.42 9.08 30.43
C ALA A 20 2.85 8.72 31.81
N GLU A 21 1.81 9.41 32.27
CA GLU A 21 1.21 9.14 33.59
C GLU A 21 0.37 7.86 33.56
N ALA A 22 -0.46 7.69 32.52
CA ALA A 22 -1.20 6.45 32.32
C ALA A 22 -0.28 5.24 32.18
N LEU A 23 0.84 5.38 31.46
CA LEU A 23 1.86 4.32 31.36
C LEU A 23 2.40 3.94 32.73
N LEU A 24 2.78 4.92 33.56
CA LEU A 24 3.30 4.66 34.91
C LEU A 24 2.29 3.98 35.82
N HIS A 25 0.99 4.28 35.66
CA HIS A 25 -0.06 3.55 36.38
C HIS A 25 -0.15 2.08 35.91
N LEU A 26 -0.20 1.85 34.60
CA LEU A 26 -0.29 0.50 34.02
C LEU A 26 0.93 -0.36 34.34
N ILE A 27 2.11 0.25 34.48
CA ILE A 27 3.35 -0.43 34.90
C ILE A 27 3.19 -1.08 36.28
N VAL A 28 2.53 -0.40 37.23
CA VAL A 28 2.26 -0.97 38.57
C VAL A 28 1.39 -2.22 38.46
N GLU A 29 0.41 -2.21 37.56
CA GLU A 29 -0.44 -3.38 37.29
C GLU A 29 0.35 -4.52 36.63
N LEU A 30 1.27 -4.22 35.71
CA LEU A 30 2.16 -5.21 35.09
C LEU A 30 3.11 -5.84 36.10
N ASP A 31 3.75 -5.05 36.96
CA ASP A 31 4.66 -5.57 38.00
C ASP A 31 3.93 -6.52 38.96
N ALA A 32 2.66 -6.23 39.25
CA ALA A 32 1.83 -7.06 40.13
C ALA A 32 1.50 -8.45 39.54
N LEU A 33 1.64 -8.64 38.22
CA LEU A 33 1.48 -9.95 37.59
C LEU A 33 2.66 -10.89 37.88
N ALA A 34 3.85 -10.35 38.20
CA ALA A 34 5.07 -11.10 38.52
C ALA A 34 5.39 -12.22 37.51
N THR A 35 5.31 -11.91 36.21
CA THR A 35 5.70 -12.83 35.14
C THR A 35 6.82 -12.20 34.30
N PRO A 36 7.79 -12.99 33.80
CA PRO A 36 8.89 -12.44 32.99
C PRO A 36 8.41 -11.62 31.79
N LYS A 37 7.32 -12.04 31.14
CA LYS A 37 6.71 -11.31 30.01
C LYS A 37 6.13 -9.96 30.44
N ALA A 38 5.48 -9.90 31.60
CA ALA A 38 4.99 -8.65 32.18
C ALA A 38 6.15 -7.72 32.57
N ASP A 39 7.22 -8.26 33.15
CA ASP A 39 8.40 -7.49 33.56
C ASP A 39 9.12 -6.87 32.34
N ALA A 40 9.21 -7.60 31.23
CA ALA A 40 9.77 -7.10 29.97
C ALA A 40 8.93 -5.93 29.41
N LEU A 41 7.60 -6.10 29.35
CA LEU A 41 6.68 -5.05 28.89
C LEU A 41 6.69 -3.83 29.83
N ALA A 42 6.72 -4.06 31.14
CA ALA A 42 6.78 -3.00 32.15
C ALA A 42 8.08 -2.19 32.02
N SER A 43 9.22 -2.86 31.84
CA SER A 43 10.52 -2.21 31.64
C SER A 43 10.55 -1.39 30.35
N ASN A 44 10.04 -1.94 29.24
CA ASN A 44 9.93 -1.20 27.99
C ASN A 44 9.01 0.03 28.14
N SER A 45 7.86 -0.14 28.80
CA SER A 45 6.90 0.94 29.05
C SER A 45 7.48 2.03 29.95
N ARG A 46 8.30 1.67 30.95
CA ARG A 46 9.05 2.64 31.77
C ARG A 46 10.01 3.44 30.91
N GLY A 47 10.78 2.75 30.05
CA GLY A 47 11.66 3.39 29.08
C GLY A 47 10.92 4.44 28.26
N TRP A 48 9.73 4.12 27.76
CA TRP A 48 8.89 5.05 27.01
C TRP A 48 8.36 6.22 27.86
N ALA A 49 7.89 5.96 29.08
CA ALA A 49 7.41 7.01 29.98
C ALA A 49 8.51 8.01 30.35
N PHE A 50 9.73 7.54 30.62
CA PHE A 50 10.88 8.42 30.89
C PHE A 50 11.36 9.16 29.65
N TYR A 51 11.34 8.51 28.48
CA TYR A 51 11.60 9.17 27.20
C TYR A 51 10.63 10.34 26.96
N LEU A 52 9.33 10.15 27.20
CA LEU A 52 8.32 11.21 27.07
C LEU A 52 8.52 12.37 28.07
N ARG A 53 9.20 12.12 29.19
CA ARG A 53 9.60 13.12 30.18
C ARG A 53 10.97 13.72 29.91
N SER A 54 11.59 13.38 28.78
CA SER A 54 12.94 13.81 28.39
C SER A 54 14.06 13.35 29.35
N ASP A 55 13.80 12.36 30.22
CA ASP A 55 14.84 11.71 31.02
C ASP A 55 15.45 10.56 30.22
N TYR A 56 16.31 10.93 29.28
CA TYR A 56 16.93 9.99 28.35
C TYR A 56 17.88 9.01 29.04
N SER A 57 18.51 9.42 30.15
CA SER A 57 19.33 8.55 30.99
C SER A 57 18.51 7.39 31.58
N ALA A 58 17.42 7.71 32.27
CA ALA A 58 16.55 6.69 32.86
C ALA A 58 15.87 5.85 31.78
N ALA A 59 15.49 6.46 30.65
CA ALA A 59 14.93 5.73 29.52
C ALA A 59 15.89 4.64 29.00
N LEU A 60 17.18 4.97 28.80
CA LEU A 60 18.20 4.02 28.35
C LEU A 60 18.42 2.89 29.35
N GLU A 61 18.42 3.18 30.66
CA GLU A 61 18.55 2.15 31.69
C GLU A 61 17.39 1.14 31.61
N HIS A 62 16.16 1.64 31.52
CA HIS A 62 14.98 0.78 31.41
C HIS A 62 14.91 0.01 30.09
N TYR A 63 15.29 0.62 28.96
CA TYR A 63 15.35 -0.11 27.69
C TYR A 63 16.46 -1.18 27.68
N ARG A 64 17.64 -0.92 28.27
CA ARG A 64 18.69 -1.94 28.40
C ARG A 64 18.21 -3.11 29.26
N HIS A 65 17.50 -2.82 30.34
CA HIS A 65 16.90 -3.86 31.17
C HIS A 65 15.82 -4.66 30.41
N ALA A 66 14.93 -3.98 29.69
CA ALA A 66 13.92 -4.62 28.85
C ALA A 66 14.54 -5.51 27.76
N LEU A 67 15.65 -5.08 27.15
CA LEU A 67 16.36 -5.84 26.14
C LEU A 67 16.94 -7.14 26.74
N ALA A 68 17.58 -7.07 27.90
CA ALA A 68 18.09 -8.25 28.60
C ALA A 68 16.97 -9.26 28.92
N LEU A 69 15.81 -8.78 29.38
CA LEU A 69 14.64 -9.63 29.62
C LEU A 69 14.11 -10.27 28.33
N CYS A 70 14.08 -9.53 27.20
CA CYS A 70 13.68 -10.09 25.91
C CYS A 70 14.65 -11.19 25.44
N GLU A 71 15.96 -11.01 25.66
CA GLU A 71 16.98 -12.02 25.34
C GLU A 71 16.82 -13.28 26.21
N GLU A 72 16.58 -13.13 27.52
CA GLU A 72 16.30 -14.25 28.44
C GLU A 72 15.04 -15.03 28.05
N LEU A 73 14.01 -14.33 27.57
CA LEU A 73 12.75 -14.92 27.13
C LEU A 73 12.82 -15.52 25.72
N GLY A 74 13.89 -15.25 24.97
CA GLY A 74 13.97 -15.58 23.55
C GLY A 74 13.00 -14.77 22.67
N ASP A 75 12.46 -13.67 23.17
CA ASP A 75 11.57 -12.78 22.41
C ASP A 75 12.38 -11.87 21.48
N ARG A 76 12.79 -12.44 20.34
CA ARG A 76 13.52 -11.71 19.31
C ARG A 76 12.73 -10.53 18.74
N SER A 77 11.39 -10.60 18.70
CA SER A 77 10.55 -9.54 18.15
C SER A 77 10.49 -8.35 19.12
N GLY A 78 10.22 -8.60 20.41
CA GLY A 78 10.27 -7.60 21.46
C GLY A 78 11.64 -6.95 21.56
N GLY A 79 12.71 -7.75 21.53
CA GLY A 79 14.09 -7.25 21.52
C GLY A 79 14.38 -6.29 20.36
N ALA A 80 13.88 -6.57 19.15
CA ALA A 80 14.04 -5.68 18.00
C ALA A 80 13.36 -4.31 18.21
N HIS A 81 12.15 -4.30 18.78
CA HIS A 81 11.43 -3.06 19.10
C HIS A 81 12.12 -2.25 20.20
N VAL A 82 12.68 -2.92 21.21
CA VAL A 82 13.48 -2.25 22.25
C VAL A 82 14.76 -1.64 21.66
N ILE A 83 15.46 -2.35 20.78
CA ILE A 83 16.64 -1.82 20.08
C ILE A 83 16.28 -0.56 19.28
N ALA A 84 15.17 -0.56 18.54
CA ALA A 84 14.69 0.62 17.83
C ALA A 84 14.37 1.79 18.80
N SER A 85 13.82 1.47 19.98
CA SER A 85 13.53 2.47 21.01
C SER A 85 14.80 3.10 21.59
N ILE A 86 15.86 2.31 21.79
CA ILE A 86 17.19 2.81 22.15
C ILE A 86 17.73 3.75 21.05
N GLY A 87 17.58 3.37 19.79
CA GLY A 87 17.92 4.21 18.64
C GLY A 87 17.22 5.58 18.67
N ASN A 88 15.93 5.61 19.01
CA ASN A 88 15.16 6.85 19.17
C ASN A 88 15.70 7.73 20.31
N VAL A 89 16.18 7.14 21.41
CA VAL A 89 16.83 7.92 22.48
C VAL A 89 18.10 8.58 21.98
N HIS A 90 18.98 7.82 21.31
CA HIS A 90 20.20 8.35 20.73
C HIS A 90 19.94 9.45 19.71
N TRP A 91 18.90 9.29 18.88
CA TRP A 91 18.46 10.33 17.96
C TRP A 91 18.05 11.61 18.70
N SER A 92 17.28 11.47 19.78
CA SER A 92 16.80 12.61 20.59
C SER A 92 17.90 13.30 21.39
N THR A 93 18.99 12.59 21.71
CA THR A 93 20.19 13.16 22.34
C THR A 93 21.21 13.70 21.34
N GLY A 94 20.94 13.60 20.03
CA GLY A 94 21.83 14.08 18.95
C GLY A 94 22.98 13.12 18.58
N ASP A 95 23.01 11.91 19.14
CA ASP A 95 23.99 10.87 18.78
C ASP A 95 23.48 10.09 17.55
N HIS A 96 23.53 10.76 16.40
CA HIS A 96 23.04 10.21 15.13
C HIS A 96 23.76 8.92 14.69
N PRO A 97 25.09 8.76 14.86
CA PRO A 97 25.76 7.49 14.56
C PRO A 97 25.23 6.32 15.37
N ALA A 98 25.08 6.47 16.70
CA ALA A 98 24.53 5.41 17.54
C ALA A 98 23.05 5.13 17.20
N ALA A 99 22.28 6.18 16.88
CA ALA A 99 20.91 6.02 16.43
C ALA A 99 20.81 5.14 15.18
N LEU A 100 21.63 5.41 14.15
CA LEU A 100 21.68 4.61 12.92
C LEU A 100 22.12 3.16 13.19
N GLU A 101 23.15 2.96 14.02
CA GLU A 101 23.62 1.61 14.37
C GLU A 101 22.48 0.76 14.97
N HIS A 102 21.82 1.29 16.00
CA HIS A 102 20.69 0.61 16.64
C HIS A 102 19.53 0.40 15.66
N GLN A 103 19.23 1.39 14.82
CA GLN A 103 18.12 1.30 13.90
C GLN A 103 18.35 0.29 12.78
N HIS A 104 19.57 0.19 12.24
CA HIS A 104 19.94 -0.85 11.27
C HIS A 104 19.94 -2.24 11.91
N ARG A 105 20.41 -2.38 13.16
CA ARG A 105 20.34 -3.65 13.90
C ARG A 105 18.90 -4.11 14.11
N ALA A 106 18.00 -3.19 14.49
CA ALA A 106 16.58 -3.48 14.63
C ALA A 106 15.94 -3.86 13.28
N LEU A 107 16.25 -3.12 12.22
CA LEU A 107 15.76 -3.37 10.87
C LEU A 107 16.14 -4.78 10.40
N ALA A 108 17.43 -5.15 10.47
CA ALA A 108 17.91 -6.46 10.04
C ALA A 108 17.20 -7.60 10.79
N LEU A 109 17.03 -7.46 12.10
CA LEU A 109 16.32 -8.46 12.91
C LEU A 109 14.84 -8.56 12.53
N LEU A 110 14.17 -7.44 12.25
CA LEU A 110 12.75 -7.43 11.84
C LEU A 110 12.55 -8.01 10.43
N GLU A 111 13.51 -7.81 9.52
CA GLU A 111 13.54 -8.45 8.20
C GLU A 111 13.69 -9.96 8.31
N GLU A 112 14.67 -10.45 9.10
CA GLU A 112 14.86 -11.88 9.37
C GLU A 112 13.59 -12.54 9.94
N LEU A 113 12.84 -11.82 10.78
CA LEU A 113 11.61 -12.31 11.40
C LEU A 113 10.36 -12.12 10.51
N GLY A 114 10.49 -11.52 9.33
CA GLY A 114 9.36 -11.22 8.43
C GLY A 114 8.35 -10.20 8.99
N LYS A 115 8.75 -9.37 9.96
CA LYS A 115 7.87 -8.40 10.64
C LYS A 115 7.72 -7.11 9.82
N ARG A 116 6.98 -7.18 8.72
CA ARG A 116 6.77 -6.09 7.74
C ARG A 116 6.46 -4.72 8.37
N ARG A 117 5.52 -4.63 9.31
CA ARG A 117 5.18 -3.37 9.97
C ARG A 117 6.35 -2.78 10.77
N GLY A 118 7.10 -3.64 11.46
CA GLY A 118 8.31 -3.24 12.17
C GLY A 118 9.41 -2.77 11.21
N VAL A 119 9.60 -3.45 10.07
CA VAL A 119 10.53 -3.02 9.00
C VAL A 119 10.18 -1.62 8.51
N ALA A 120 8.89 -1.32 8.31
CA ALA A 120 8.44 -0.01 7.85
C ALA A 120 8.80 1.11 8.85
N TYR A 121 8.42 0.95 10.13
CA TYR A 121 8.78 1.91 11.17
C TYR A 121 10.28 2.03 11.35
N ALA A 122 10.99 0.90 11.24
CA ALA A 122 12.42 0.92 11.42
C ALA A 122 13.10 1.73 10.32
N THR A 123 12.68 1.52 9.08
CA THR A 123 13.13 2.24 7.89
C THR A 123 12.80 3.73 7.99
N GLU A 124 11.59 4.07 8.45
CA GLU A 124 11.19 5.46 8.62
C GLU A 124 12.07 6.20 9.63
N ASN A 125 12.37 5.57 10.78
CA ASN A 125 13.25 6.19 11.78
C ASN A 125 14.67 6.42 11.24
N ILE A 126 15.18 5.54 10.38
CA ILE A 126 16.45 5.79 9.67
C ILE A 126 16.32 7.06 8.81
N GLY A 127 15.21 7.19 8.08
CA GLY A 127 14.88 8.40 7.32
C GLY A 127 14.84 9.66 8.18
N ASN A 128 14.25 9.59 9.38
CA ASN A 128 14.23 10.70 10.35
C ASN A 128 15.63 11.09 10.82
N VAL A 129 16.53 10.12 11.03
CA VAL A 129 17.92 10.41 11.40
C VAL A 129 18.65 11.10 10.24
N HIS A 130 18.50 10.61 9.01
CA HIS A 130 19.09 11.26 7.83
C HIS A 130 18.52 12.67 7.59
N TRP A 131 17.23 12.87 7.83
CA TRP A 131 16.62 14.20 7.84
C TRP A 131 17.29 15.13 8.84
N SER A 132 17.52 14.68 10.08
CA SER A 132 18.19 15.50 11.11
C SER A 132 19.65 15.80 10.80
N THR A 133 20.36 14.90 10.09
CA THR A 133 21.75 15.15 9.65
C THR A 133 21.83 15.96 8.35
N GLY A 134 20.69 16.24 7.72
CA GLY A 134 20.56 16.95 6.44
C GLY A 134 20.79 16.07 5.21
N ASP A 135 20.98 14.76 5.37
CA ASP A 135 21.09 13.81 4.25
C ASP A 135 19.71 13.53 3.62
N TYR A 136 19.14 14.56 2.99
CA TYR A 136 17.83 14.52 2.34
C TYR A 136 17.66 13.42 1.28
N PRO A 137 18.67 13.08 0.46
CA PRO A 137 18.58 11.96 -0.47
C PRO A 137 18.33 10.61 0.24
N ALA A 138 19.13 10.30 1.26
CA ALA A 138 18.95 9.08 2.04
C ALA A 138 17.61 9.09 2.81
N ALA A 139 17.22 10.25 3.34
CA ALA A 139 15.92 10.41 3.99
C ALA A 139 14.76 10.05 3.05
N LEU A 140 14.77 10.57 1.80
CA LEU A 140 13.74 10.26 0.79
C LEU A 140 13.74 8.77 0.40
N GLU A 141 14.91 8.16 0.22
CA GLU A 141 15.01 6.73 -0.08
C GLU A 141 14.32 5.90 1.01
N HIS A 142 14.65 6.16 2.26
CA HIS A 142 14.07 5.47 3.40
C HIS A 142 12.58 5.78 3.60
N TYR A 143 12.14 7.03 3.43
CA TYR A 143 10.73 7.37 3.51
C TYR A 143 9.91 6.72 2.39
N HIS A 144 10.39 6.69 1.14
CA HIS A 144 9.69 6.00 0.06
C HIS A 144 9.62 4.49 0.27
N ARG A 145 10.72 3.89 0.78
CA ARG A 145 10.72 2.48 1.15
C ARG A 145 9.72 2.19 2.26
N ALA A 146 9.67 3.01 3.31
CA ALA A 146 8.69 2.86 4.39
C ALA A 146 7.25 3.06 3.87
N LEU A 147 7.02 4.07 3.02
CA LEU A 147 5.73 4.37 2.43
C LEU A 147 5.17 3.18 1.63
N ALA A 148 5.98 2.58 0.75
CA ALA A 148 5.57 1.42 -0.04
C ALA A 148 5.14 0.23 0.85
N ILE A 149 5.90 -0.05 1.91
CA ILE A 149 5.57 -1.11 2.87
C ILE A 149 4.24 -0.81 3.60
N LEU A 150 4.02 0.45 4.00
CA LEU A 150 2.82 0.85 4.75
C LEU A 150 1.57 0.86 3.87
N GLU A 151 1.70 1.23 2.59
CA GLU A 151 0.62 1.15 1.60
C GLU A 151 0.20 -0.30 1.36
N GLU A 152 1.15 -1.23 1.21
CA GLU A 152 0.87 -2.66 1.10
C GLU A 152 0.16 -3.22 2.35
N LEU A 153 0.47 -2.69 3.54
CA LEU A 153 -0.15 -3.09 4.79
C LEU A 153 -1.52 -2.44 5.05
N GLY A 154 -1.92 -1.44 4.25
CA GLY A 154 -3.13 -0.65 4.50
C GLY A 154 -3.07 0.21 5.76
N ASP A 155 -1.88 0.57 6.27
CA ASP A 155 -1.73 1.43 7.44
C ASP A 155 -1.86 2.92 7.05
N HIS A 156 -3.10 3.35 6.77
CA HIS A 156 -3.40 4.69 6.27
C HIS A 156 -2.86 5.82 7.16
N SER A 157 -2.88 5.64 8.49
CA SER A 157 -2.35 6.64 9.42
C SER A 157 -0.85 6.83 9.28
N SER A 158 -0.11 5.73 9.15
CA SER A 158 1.34 5.79 8.95
C SER A 158 1.70 6.29 7.55
N VAL A 159 0.91 5.93 6.52
CA VAL A 159 1.03 6.47 5.15
C VAL A 159 0.92 7.99 5.18
N ALA A 160 -0.10 8.54 5.86
CA ALA A 160 -0.32 9.98 5.93
C ALA A 160 0.87 10.72 6.57
N ARG A 161 1.42 10.17 7.66
CA ARG A 161 2.60 10.73 8.35
C ARG A 161 3.86 10.70 7.50
N VAL A 162 4.19 9.56 6.88
CA VAL A 162 5.39 9.43 6.02
C VAL A 162 5.28 10.32 4.78
N THR A 163 4.08 10.42 4.20
CA THR A 163 3.79 11.34 3.09
C THR A 163 4.13 12.78 3.46
N GLY A 164 3.74 13.21 4.67
CA GLY A 164 4.10 14.51 5.21
C GLY A 164 5.60 14.73 5.40
N ASN A 165 6.32 13.70 5.88
CA ASN A 165 7.77 13.76 6.05
C ASN A 165 8.49 13.93 4.70
N ILE A 166 8.00 13.29 3.64
CA ILE A 166 8.50 13.50 2.27
C ILE A 166 8.28 14.95 1.84
N GLY A 167 7.08 15.50 2.09
CA GLY A 167 6.79 16.92 1.83
C GLY A 167 7.73 17.88 2.55
N ASN A 168 8.08 17.58 3.81
CA ASN A 168 9.07 18.35 4.58
C ASN A 168 10.44 18.37 3.89
N VAL A 169 10.88 17.24 3.32
CA VAL A 169 12.14 17.16 2.56
C VAL A 169 12.13 18.06 1.32
N HIS A 170 11.06 18.00 0.53
CA HIS A 170 10.93 18.84 -0.66
C HIS A 170 10.86 20.32 -0.30
N ASN A 171 10.16 20.68 0.78
CA ASN A 171 10.09 22.07 1.25
C ASN A 171 11.48 22.60 1.63
N ARG A 172 12.26 21.84 2.42
CA ARG A 172 13.60 22.27 2.84
C ARG A 172 14.59 22.41 1.69
N THR A 173 14.41 21.66 0.62
CA THR A 173 15.32 21.66 -0.52
C THR A 173 14.90 22.65 -1.62
N GLY A 174 13.77 23.32 -1.42
CA GLY A 174 13.22 24.36 -2.28
C GLY A 174 12.41 23.81 -3.47
N ASP A 175 12.02 22.55 -3.44
CA ASP A 175 11.10 21.95 -4.42
C ASP A 175 9.65 22.13 -3.96
N TYR A 176 9.22 23.39 -3.97
CA TYR A 176 7.90 23.79 -3.47
C TYR A 176 6.71 23.10 -4.17
N PRO A 177 6.72 22.86 -5.50
CA PRO A 177 5.64 22.13 -6.16
C PRO A 177 5.48 20.70 -5.62
N ALA A 178 6.58 19.96 -5.46
CA ALA A 178 6.52 18.61 -4.90
C ALA A 178 6.12 18.65 -3.42
N ALA A 179 6.60 19.64 -2.64
CA ALA A 179 6.19 19.82 -1.25
C ALA A 179 4.68 19.99 -1.12
N LEU A 180 4.06 20.83 -1.95
CA LEU A 180 2.60 21.03 -1.98
C LEU A 180 1.86 19.75 -2.36
N GLU A 181 2.33 19.00 -3.36
CA GLU A 181 1.73 17.71 -3.75
C GLU A 181 1.67 16.74 -2.55
N PHE A 182 2.80 16.55 -1.87
CA PHE A 182 2.87 15.66 -0.72
C PHE A 182 2.10 16.20 0.50
N TYR A 183 2.10 17.51 0.75
CA TYR A 183 1.32 18.09 1.85
C TYR A 183 -0.18 18.01 1.60
N HIS A 184 -0.66 18.25 0.39
CA HIS A 184 -2.09 18.05 0.05
C HIS A 184 -2.48 16.59 0.20
N ARG A 185 -1.67 15.66 -0.31
CA ARG A 185 -1.92 14.23 -0.11
C ARG A 185 -1.96 13.84 1.37
N ALA A 186 -1.03 14.37 2.19
CA ALA A 186 -1.03 14.12 3.63
C ALA A 186 -2.25 14.75 4.31
N LEU A 187 -2.64 15.96 3.92
CA LEU A 187 -3.82 16.66 4.42
C LEU A 187 -5.10 15.85 4.17
N ASP A 188 -5.33 15.44 2.92
CA ASP A 188 -6.50 14.66 2.51
C ASP A 188 -6.61 13.36 3.32
N LEU A 189 -5.49 12.64 3.46
CA LEU A 189 -5.45 11.41 4.27
C LEU A 189 -5.78 11.67 5.76
N HIS A 190 -5.34 12.79 6.34
CA HIS A 190 -5.69 13.12 7.72
C HIS A 190 -7.14 13.58 7.87
N GLU A 191 -7.71 14.25 6.88
CA GLU A 191 -9.13 14.61 6.83
C GLU A 191 -10.00 13.35 6.77
N ASP A 192 -9.68 12.41 5.88
CA ASP A 192 -10.38 11.12 5.74
C ASP A 192 -10.31 10.28 7.04
N LEU A 193 -9.18 10.33 7.75
CA LEU A 193 -9.00 9.63 9.02
C LEU A 193 -9.58 10.39 10.23
N GLY A 194 -10.04 11.63 10.04
CA GLY A 194 -10.53 12.49 11.12
C GLY A 194 -9.44 12.96 12.11
N ILE A 195 -8.16 12.90 11.73
CA ILE A 195 -7.02 13.26 12.58
C ILE A 195 -6.77 14.78 12.47
N ARG A 196 -7.56 15.57 13.22
CA ARG A 196 -7.53 17.04 13.15
C ARG A 196 -6.17 17.67 13.48
N SER A 197 -5.34 17.02 14.30
CA SER A 197 -3.98 17.51 14.59
C SER A 197 -3.10 17.52 13.34
N GLY A 198 -3.16 16.47 12.52
CA GLY A 198 -2.44 16.42 11.25
C GLY A 198 -2.97 17.42 10.24
N VAL A 199 -4.30 17.62 10.19
CA VAL A 199 -4.92 18.67 9.35
C VAL A 199 -4.37 20.05 9.70
N ALA A 200 -4.27 20.38 11.00
CA ALA A 200 -3.70 21.64 11.45
C ALA A 200 -2.24 21.80 11.03
N THR A 201 -1.41 20.76 11.26
CA THR A 201 0.02 20.78 10.90
C THR A 201 0.24 20.95 9.39
N PHE A 202 -0.41 20.17 8.54
CA PHE A 202 -0.19 20.27 7.09
C PHE A 202 -0.80 21.52 6.47
N THR A 203 -1.90 22.04 7.04
CA THR A 203 -2.42 23.36 6.65
C THR A 203 -1.37 24.45 6.93
N GLY A 204 -0.72 24.41 8.09
CA GLY A 204 0.37 25.33 8.42
C GLY A 204 1.56 25.18 7.48
N ASN A 205 1.99 23.94 7.18
CA ASN A 205 3.11 23.68 6.28
C ASN A 205 2.85 24.17 4.85
N ILE A 206 1.62 24.04 4.35
CA ILE A 206 1.20 24.62 3.07
C ILE A 206 1.33 26.15 3.12
N GLY A 207 0.88 26.78 4.21
CA GLY A 207 1.09 28.22 4.45
C GLY A 207 2.56 28.64 4.38
N THR A 208 3.47 27.85 4.97
CA THR A 208 4.92 28.10 4.88
C THR A 208 5.46 28.04 3.46
N VAL A 209 4.93 27.15 2.61
CA VAL A 209 5.32 27.09 1.19
C VAL A 209 4.83 28.33 0.43
N HIS A 210 3.59 28.78 0.67
CA HIS A 210 3.06 30.00 0.08
C HIS A 210 3.87 31.24 0.52
N ASP A 211 4.23 31.32 1.81
CA ASP A 211 5.06 32.40 2.32
C ASP A 211 6.46 32.41 1.66
N SER A 212 7.08 31.24 1.53
CA SER A 212 8.40 31.06 0.89
C SER A 212 8.40 31.37 -0.61
N THR A 213 7.24 31.24 -1.27
CA THR A 213 7.06 31.56 -2.70
C THR A 213 6.57 33.01 -2.93
N GLY A 214 6.29 33.75 -1.86
CA GLY A 214 5.87 35.16 -1.90
C GLY A 214 4.35 35.37 -2.03
N ASP A 215 3.54 34.31 -1.96
CA ASP A 215 2.08 34.41 -1.91
C ASP A 215 1.59 34.63 -0.48
N TYR A 216 1.91 35.81 0.05
CA TYR A 216 1.60 36.18 1.43
C TYR A 216 0.09 36.13 1.79
N PRO A 217 -0.85 36.54 0.91
CA PRO A 217 -2.27 36.40 1.20
C PRO A 217 -2.70 34.94 1.42
N ALA A 218 -2.26 34.02 0.56
CA ALA A 218 -2.57 32.59 0.72
C ALA A 218 -1.91 32.03 1.99
N ALA A 219 -0.66 32.43 2.28
CA ALA A 219 0.03 32.03 3.50
C ALA A 219 -0.73 32.41 4.77
N ILE A 220 -1.19 33.67 4.86
CA ILE A 220 -1.98 34.18 6.00
C ILE A 220 -3.29 33.41 6.15
N GLU A 221 -4.00 33.11 5.06
CA GLU A 221 -5.24 32.31 5.11
C GLU A 221 -4.97 30.92 5.71
N HIS A 222 -3.95 30.23 5.20
CA HIS A 222 -3.56 28.91 5.68
C HIS A 222 -3.11 28.94 7.14
N PHE A 223 -2.29 29.90 7.55
CA PHE A 223 -1.86 30.02 8.93
C PHE A 223 -3.02 30.33 9.88
N HIS A 224 -3.98 31.19 9.50
CA HIS A 224 -5.17 31.42 10.32
C HIS A 224 -6.05 30.17 10.45
N ARG A 225 -6.20 29.39 9.37
CA ARG A 225 -6.90 28.10 9.44
C ARG A 225 -6.18 27.12 10.36
N ALA A 226 -4.86 27.03 10.28
CA ALA A 226 -4.04 26.19 11.17
C ALA A 226 -4.12 26.64 12.64
N LEU A 227 -4.07 27.96 12.88
CA LEU A 227 -4.21 28.58 14.19
C LEU A 227 -5.55 28.20 14.83
N ALA A 228 -6.67 28.40 14.13
CA ALA A 228 -8.00 28.05 14.63
C ALA A 228 -8.11 26.57 14.99
N LEU A 229 -7.55 25.68 14.15
CA LEU A 229 -7.52 24.25 14.45
C LEU A 229 -6.66 23.92 15.68
N HIS A 230 -5.53 24.59 15.86
CA HIS A 230 -4.70 24.41 17.06
C HIS A 230 -5.38 24.93 18.33
N GLU A 231 -6.14 26.03 18.25
CA GLU A 231 -6.96 26.54 19.35
C GLU A 231 -8.06 25.55 19.73
N GLU A 232 -8.79 25.00 18.75
CA GLU A 232 -9.82 23.97 18.97
C GLU A 232 -9.25 22.73 19.67
N LEU A 233 -8.01 22.37 19.35
CA LEU A 233 -7.31 21.21 19.93
C LEU A 233 -6.65 21.51 21.28
N GLY A 234 -6.62 22.77 21.72
CA GLY A 234 -5.85 23.19 22.89
C GLY A 234 -4.32 23.03 22.71
N ASN A 235 -3.83 22.94 21.47
CA ASN A 235 -2.41 22.80 21.16
C ASN A 235 -1.70 24.16 21.26
N ARG A 236 -1.28 24.52 22.47
CA ARG A 236 -0.62 25.80 22.76
C ARG A 236 0.65 26.05 21.93
N SER A 237 1.48 25.04 21.73
CA SER A 237 2.70 25.18 20.91
C SER A 237 2.37 25.43 19.45
N GLY A 238 1.34 24.76 18.91
CA GLY A 238 0.84 25.00 17.56
C GLY A 238 0.23 26.39 17.38
N VAL A 239 -0.50 26.89 18.38
CA VAL A 239 -1.02 28.27 18.41
C VAL A 239 0.12 29.28 18.35
N ALA A 240 1.15 29.12 19.19
CA ALA A 240 2.29 30.03 19.22
C ALA A 240 3.07 30.01 17.89
N ALA A 241 3.34 28.83 17.33
CA ALA A 241 4.04 28.69 16.05
C ALA A 241 3.26 29.31 14.88
N ALA A 242 1.96 29.02 14.76
CA ALA A 242 1.12 29.60 13.71
C ALA A 242 1.03 31.13 13.84
N THR A 243 0.91 31.64 15.07
CA THR A 243 0.89 33.09 15.33
C THR A 243 2.22 33.75 14.93
N CYS A 244 3.36 33.14 15.27
CA CYS A 244 4.69 33.60 14.83
C CYS A 244 4.78 33.68 13.31
N ASN A 245 4.35 32.64 12.60
CA ASN A 245 4.36 32.64 11.13
C ASN A 245 3.51 33.77 10.55
N ILE A 246 2.33 34.03 11.11
CA ILE A 246 1.46 35.14 10.68
C ILE A 246 2.15 36.50 10.90
N VAL A 247 2.78 36.69 12.07
CA VAL A 247 3.54 37.91 12.38
C VAL A 247 4.66 38.10 11.36
N GLU A 248 5.43 37.05 11.08
CA GLU A 248 6.52 37.07 10.12
C GLU A 248 6.03 37.49 8.72
N THR A 249 4.92 36.90 8.26
CA THR A 249 4.31 37.24 6.97
C THR A 249 3.83 38.69 6.93
N TYR A 250 3.18 39.20 8.00
CA TYR A 250 2.80 40.61 8.08
C TYR A 250 4.01 41.56 8.05
N LEU A 251 5.10 41.22 8.74
CA LEU A 251 6.34 42.01 8.72
C LEU A 251 6.96 42.07 7.32
N ARG A 252 6.94 40.94 6.57
CA ARG A 252 7.36 40.87 5.16
C ARG A 252 6.49 41.75 4.26
N MET A 253 5.18 41.83 4.52
CA MET A 253 4.25 42.71 3.82
C MET A 253 4.35 44.20 4.23
N GLY A 254 5.07 44.52 5.30
CA GLY A 254 5.13 45.87 5.87
C GLY A 254 3.90 46.27 6.71
N SER A 255 3.09 45.30 7.11
CA SER A 255 1.88 45.49 7.93
C SER A 255 2.20 45.48 9.42
N ASP A 256 2.93 46.52 9.87
CA ASP A 256 3.49 46.58 11.23
C ASP A 256 2.43 46.66 12.33
N THR A 257 1.26 47.24 12.03
CA THR A 257 0.14 47.38 12.98
C THR A 257 -0.45 46.03 13.36
N GLU A 258 -0.69 45.17 12.38
CA GLU A 258 -1.22 43.82 12.53
C GLU A 258 -0.19 42.92 13.21
N ALA A 259 1.08 43.01 12.81
CA ALA A 259 2.18 42.28 13.44
C ALA A 259 2.33 42.64 14.93
N LEU A 260 2.30 43.94 15.28
CA LEU A 260 2.40 44.40 16.66
C LEU A 260 1.22 43.91 17.52
N ALA A 261 0.01 43.94 16.97
CA ALA A 261 -1.18 43.45 17.66
C ALA A 261 -1.06 41.95 18.01
N LEU A 262 -0.58 41.14 17.07
CA LEU A 262 -0.39 39.70 17.30
C LEU A 262 0.75 39.42 18.28
N LEU A 263 1.88 40.12 18.20
CA LEU A 263 2.96 39.97 19.20
C LEU A 263 2.49 40.29 20.62
N ALA A 264 1.62 41.30 20.79
CA ALA A 264 1.03 41.60 22.09
C ALA A 264 0.15 40.46 22.63
N THR A 265 -0.51 39.69 21.75
CA THR A 265 -1.23 38.48 22.17
C THR A 265 -0.27 37.36 22.59
N MET A 266 0.88 37.25 21.93
CA MET A 266 1.90 36.25 22.25
C MET A 266 2.60 36.52 23.58
N ASP A 267 2.76 37.78 24.00
CA ASP A 267 3.34 38.15 25.30
C ASP A 267 2.57 37.58 26.50
N ALA A 268 1.27 37.34 26.34
CA ALA A 268 0.43 36.71 27.35
C ALA A 268 0.49 35.16 27.32
N MET A 269 1.10 34.58 26.28
CA MET A 269 1.23 33.14 26.11
C MET A 269 2.52 32.65 26.76
N GLN A 270 2.46 31.53 27.48
CA GLN A 270 3.67 30.80 27.83
C GLN A 270 4.07 29.94 26.62
N ILE A 271 5.22 30.27 26.03
CA ILE A 271 5.82 29.65 24.85
C ILE A 271 6.91 28.67 25.29
N ASP A 272 6.68 27.38 25.05
CA ASP A 272 7.58 26.32 25.53
C ASP A 272 8.79 26.12 24.63
N SER A 273 8.63 26.28 23.31
CA SER A 273 9.68 25.97 22.34
C SER A 273 10.66 27.15 22.16
N PRO A 274 11.99 26.92 22.25
CA PRO A 274 12.99 27.99 22.14
C PRO A 274 13.00 28.66 20.77
N ASP A 275 12.79 27.90 19.70
CA ASP A 275 12.73 28.39 18.32
C ASP A 275 11.62 29.44 18.13
N VAL A 276 10.42 29.19 18.68
CA VAL A 276 9.31 30.15 18.63
C VAL A 276 9.59 31.37 19.51
N ARG A 277 10.24 31.21 20.68
CA ARG A 277 10.65 32.35 21.53
C ARG A 277 11.67 33.25 20.85
N ILE A 278 12.67 32.65 20.20
CA ILE A 278 13.69 33.39 19.44
C ILE A 278 13.04 34.15 18.29
N GLY A 279 12.19 33.48 17.49
CA GLY A 279 11.46 34.14 16.39
C GLY A 279 10.59 35.29 16.88
N HIS A 280 9.86 35.09 17.97
CA HIS A 280 9.07 36.14 18.63
C HIS A 280 9.90 37.37 19.02
N GLU A 281 11.09 37.18 19.62
CA GLU A 281 11.99 38.29 19.98
C GLU A 281 12.62 38.94 18.73
N GLN A 282 12.95 38.18 17.68
CA GLN A 282 13.43 38.72 16.40
C GLN A 282 12.38 39.61 15.72
N HIS A 283 11.11 39.17 15.70
CA HIS A 283 9.99 39.96 15.17
C HIS A 283 9.77 41.25 15.98
N ARG A 284 9.88 41.18 17.31
CA ARG A 284 9.83 42.35 18.19
C ARG A 284 10.96 43.34 17.89
N ALA A 285 12.19 42.86 17.74
CA ALA A 285 13.33 43.68 17.38
C ALA A 285 13.14 44.37 16.02
N THR A 286 12.57 43.67 15.04
CA THR A 286 12.25 44.24 13.72
C THR A 286 11.29 45.44 13.84
N LEU A 287 10.26 45.35 14.67
CA LEU A 287 9.33 46.47 14.91
C LEU A 287 9.98 47.61 15.70
N GLN A 288 10.80 47.31 16.70
CA GLN A 288 11.57 48.31 17.45
C GLN A 288 12.46 49.12 16.49
N GLU A 289 13.17 48.41 15.61
CA GLU A 289 14.01 49.02 14.57
C GLU A 289 13.21 49.91 13.62
N ARG A 290 12.06 49.44 13.10
CA ARG A 290 11.18 50.23 12.23
C ARG A 290 10.62 51.48 12.91
N ASN A 291 10.37 51.41 14.23
CA ASN A 291 9.94 52.53 15.05
C ASN A 291 11.09 53.45 15.53
N GLY A 292 12.34 53.16 15.14
CA GLY A 292 13.51 53.98 15.46
C GLY A 292 14.19 53.66 16.80
N ASP A 293 13.71 52.67 17.55
CA ASP A 293 14.32 52.20 18.79
C ASP A 293 15.45 51.19 18.51
N LEU A 294 16.57 51.71 17.99
CA LEU A 294 17.73 50.90 17.61
C LEU A 294 18.47 50.29 18.82
N ASP A 295 18.36 50.92 20.00
CA ASP A 295 18.96 50.41 21.24
C ASP A 295 18.13 49.29 21.84
N GLY A 296 16.80 49.43 21.88
CA GLY A 296 15.90 48.36 22.28
C GLY A 296 16.03 47.14 21.36
N ALA A 297 16.02 47.35 20.04
CA ALA A 297 16.18 46.27 19.06
C ALA A 297 17.48 45.47 19.29
N TYR A 298 18.58 46.15 19.61
CA TYR A 298 19.88 45.51 19.82
C TYR A 298 19.86 44.60 21.07
N VAL A 299 19.32 45.11 22.19
CA VAL A 299 19.21 44.34 23.43
C VAL A 299 18.31 43.11 23.24
N THR A 300 17.20 43.28 22.52
CA THR A 300 16.27 42.19 22.19
C THR A 300 16.97 41.10 21.37
N LEU A 301 17.70 41.49 20.31
CA LEU A 301 18.44 40.54 19.48
C LEU A 301 19.59 39.85 20.22
N GLN A 302 20.29 40.54 21.14
CA GLN A 302 21.32 39.90 21.96
C GLN A 302 20.75 38.79 22.87
N ARG A 303 19.54 39.01 23.43
CA ARG A 303 18.84 37.97 24.20
C ARG A 303 18.46 36.78 23.32
N ALA A 304 17.90 37.06 22.15
CA ALA A 304 17.54 36.04 21.16
C ALA A 304 18.77 35.22 20.72
N LEU A 305 19.92 35.87 20.51
CA LEU A 305 21.17 35.22 20.15
C LEU A 305 21.72 34.32 21.27
N SER A 306 21.67 34.80 22.52
CA SER A 306 22.08 34.00 23.67
C SER A 306 21.25 32.72 23.76
N GLU A 307 19.94 32.84 23.63
CA GLU A 307 19.03 31.69 23.66
C GLU A 307 19.29 30.73 22.48
N ALA A 308 19.56 31.25 21.28
CA ALA A 308 19.93 30.43 20.13
C ALA A 308 21.21 29.62 20.39
N HIS A 309 22.22 30.20 21.05
CA HIS A 309 23.44 29.49 21.42
C HIS A 309 23.21 28.46 22.53
N ASP A 310 22.44 28.80 23.57
CA ASP A 310 22.12 27.91 24.69
C ASP A 310 21.43 26.61 24.19
N HIS A 311 20.63 26.73 23.13
CA HIS A 311 19.93 25.62 22.51
C HIS A 311 20.60 25.05 21.24
N ASN A 312 21.80 25.51 20.88
CA ASN A 312 22.54 25.10 19.68
C ASN A 312 21.77 25.26 18.35
N LEU A 313 20.90 26.25 18.26
CA LEU A 313 20.04 26.54 17.11
C LEU A 313 20.77 27.41 16.08
N ARG A 314 21.61 26.78 15.25
CA ARG A 314 22.52 27.48 14.32
C ARG A 314 21.81 28.36 13.28
N PHE A 315 20.68 27.90 12.75
CA PHE A 315 19.90 28.67 11.77
C PHE A 315 19.43 30.00 12.38
N PHE A 316 18.78 29.93 13.54
CA PHE A 316 18.33 31.11 14.27
C PHE A 316 19.50 32.01 14.71
N ALA A 317 20.65 31.43 15.08
CA ALA A 317 21.85 32.21 15.40
C ALA A 317 22.35 33.01 14.18
N ALA A 318 22.40 32.39 12.98
CA ALA A 318 22.76 33.08 11.75
C ALA A 318 21.81 34.24 11.44
N ASP A 319 20.49 33.98 11.47
CA ASP A 319 19.48 35.02 11.23
C ASP A 319 19.59 36.17 12.24
N THR A 320 19.85 35.86 13.51
CA THR A 320 20.05 36.88 14.55
C THR A 320 21.33 37.68 14.33
N HIS A 321 22.42 37.05 13.91
CA HIS A 321 23.65 37.75 13.53
C HIS A 321 23.47 38.65 12.32
N MET A 322 22.69 38.22 11.33
CA MET A 322 22.33 39.07 10.19
C MET A 322 21.57 40.32 10.64
N ALA A 323 20.56 40.16 11.50
CA ALA A 323 19.78 41.27 12.04
C ALA A 323 20.66 42.22 12.88
N LEU A 324 21.53 41.68 13.74
CA LEU A 324 22.48 42.47 14.55
C LEU A 324 23.49 43.23 13.68
N ARG A 325 23.97 42.62 12.60
CA ARG A 325 24.86 43.27 11.62
C ARG A 325 24.16 44.47 10.98
N ASP A 326 22.94 44.29 10.49
CA ASP A 326 22.19 45.34 9.79
C ASP A 326 21.85 46.49 10.76
N LEU A 327 21.53 46.15 11.99
CA LEU A 327 21.30 47.12 13.06
C LEU A 327 22.57 47.89 13.44
N ALA A 328 23.71 47.21 13.54
CA ALA A 328 25.01 47.82 13.81
C ALA A 328 25.38 48.85 12.71
N GLN A 329 25.07 48.54 11.45
CA GLN A 329 25.25 49.49 10.35
C GLN A 329 24.39 50.76 10.55
N LYS A 330 23.11 50.63 10.92
CA LYS A 330 22.22 51.77 11.20
C LYS A 330 22.67 52.59 12.42
N ARG A 331 23.27 51.95 13.41
CA ARG A 331 23.86 52.57 14.60
C ARG A 331 25.23 53.22 14.36
N ASN A 332 25.81 53.04 13.18
CA ASN A 332 27.21 53.39 12.85
C ASN A 332 28.24 52.71 13.79
N ASP A 333 27.93 51.51 14.29
CA ASP A 333 28.87 50.68 15.06
C ASP A 333 29.61 49.72 14.12
N PHE A 334 30.74 50.18 13.62
CA PHE A 334 31.52 49.42 12.65
C PHE A 334 32.19 48.17 13.26
N ALA A 335 32.48 48.17 14.56
CA ALA A 335 33.10 47.05 15.24
C ALA A 335 32.11 45.88 15.36
N ALA A 336 30.90 46.16 15.86
CA ALA A 336 29.83 45.18 15.95
C ALA A 336 29.39 44.67 14.57
N TYR A 337 29.38 45.54 13.55
CA TYR A 337 29.10 45.16 12.17
C TYR A 337 30.07 44.08 11.67
N ILE A 338 31.38 44.26 11.85
CA ILE A 338 32.39 43.29 11.41
C ILE A 338 32.23 41.97 12.15
N GLU A 339 32.06 42.01 13.47
CA GLU A 339 31.91 40.83 14.31
C GLU A 339 30.73 39.97 13.85
N HIS A 340 29.54 40.56 13.76
CA HIS A 340 28.34 39.84 13.37
C HIS A 340 28.35 39.43 11.90
N ASN A 341 28.96 40.22 11.00
CA ASN A 341 29.10 39.82 9.60
C ASN A 341 30.02 38.61 9.44
N ASN A 342 31.14 38.56 10.16
CA ASN A 342 32.05 37.42 10.12
C ASN A 342 31.38 36.17 10.65
N GLU A 343 30.65 36.29 11.76
CA GLU A 343 29.97 35.16 12.38
C GLU A 343 28.78 34.65 11.55
N TYR A 344 27.97 35.57 11.00
CA TYR A 344 26.95 35.24 10.00
C TYR A 344 27.55 34.49 8.82
N THR A 345 28.65 34.98 8.26
CA THR A 345 29.32 34.36 7.11
C THR A 345 29.82 32.96 7.46
N ARG A 346 30.48 32.80 8.62
CA ARG A 346 30.99 31.52 9.10
C ARG A 346 29.87 30.49 9.25
N ILE A 347 28.80 30.83 9.96
CA ILE A 347 27.67 29.91 10.17
C ILE A 347 26.98 29.60 8.84
N THR A 348 26.79 30.60 7.99
CA THR A 348 26.13 30.44 6.68
C THR A 348 26.95 29.58 5.72
N GLU A 349 28.28 29.71 5.70
CA GLU A 349 29.16 28.83 4.92
C GLU A 349 29.14 27.39 5.44
N GLU A 350 29.09 27.20 6.77
CA GLU A 350 28.91 25.88 7.39
C GLU A 350 27.57 25.22 7.02
N ILE A 351 26.50 26.02 6.88
CA ILE A 351 25.17 25.56 6.45
C ILE A 351 25.16 25.29 4.94
N ASN A 352 25.51 26.28 4.11
CA ASN A 352 25.43 26.23 2.65
C ASN A 352 26.39 25.21 2.00
N GLY A 353 27.56 24.99 2.60
CA GLY A 353 28.51 23.97 2.15
C GLY A 353 27.90 22.57 2.20
N LYS A 354 27.04 22.31 3.19
CA LYS A 354 26.28 21.06 3.31
C LYS A 354 25.09 21.03 2.36
N GLU A 355 24.30 22.11 2.29
CA GLU A 355 23.07 22.16 1.49
C GLU A 355 23.31 22.06 -0.03
N SER A 356 24.35 22.71 -0.58
CA SER A 356 24.62 22.65 -2.03
C SER A 356 25.01 21.24 -2.49
N THR A 357 25.81 20.55 -1.68
CA THR A 357 26.21 19.16 -1.91
C THR A 357 24.99 18.24 -1.81
N GLN A 358 24.16 18.44 -0.78
CA GLN A 358 22.92 17.67 -0.56
C GLN A 358 21.90 17.88 -1.67
N LYS A 359 21.71 19.11 -2.16
CA LYS A 359 20.78 19.43 -3.25
C LYS A 359 21.18 18.74 -4.55
N LYS A 360 22.49 18.69 -4.86
CA LYS A 360 22.99 17.95 -6.02
C LYS A 360 22.78 16.44 -5.87
N MET A 361 23.13 15.87 -4.72
CA MET A 361 22.88 14.46 -4.43
C MET A 361 21.38 14.12 -4.49
N MET A 362 20.51 15.05 -4.09
CA MET A 362 19.06 14.84 -4.12
C MET A 362 18.53 14.79 -5.55
N GLN A 363 18.99 15.68 -6.43
CA GLN A 363 18.63 15.62 -7.85
C GLN A 363 19.07 14.30 -8.50
N GLU A 364 20.24 13.79 -8.13
CA GLU A 364 20.75 12.50 -8.60
C GLU A 364 19.90 11.33 -8.05
N ALA A 365 19.60 11.32 -6.74
CA ALA A 365 18.76 10.31 -6.12
C ALA A 365 17.32 10.31 -6.67
N GLN A 366 16.71 11.49 -6.87
CA GLN A 366 15.39 11.61 -7.49
C GLN A 366 15.37 11.04 -8.91
N ARG A 367 16.43 11.26 -9.70
CA ARG A 367 16.54 10.66 -11.04
C ARG A 367 16.63 9.14 -10.97
N GLU A 368 17.37 8.60 -10.01
CA GLU A 368 17.47 7.14 -9.86
C GLU A 368 16.15 6.53 -9.37
N ILE A 369 15.47 7.14 -8.38
CA ILE A 369 14.15 6.71 -7.92
C ILE A 369 13.13 6.77 -9.07
N ALA A 370 13.11 7.87 -9.84
CA ALA A 370 12.22 8.00 -10.99
C ALA A 370 12.52 6.95 -12.07
N LYS A 371 13.79 6.64 -12.29
CA LYS A 371 14.23 5.59 -13.21
C LYS A 371 13.78 4.21 -12.72
N GLN A 372 13.99 3.89 -11.45
CA GLN A 372 13.55 2.64 -10.82
C GLN A 372 12.03 2.48 -10.88
N ARG A 373 11.25 3.55 -10.57
CA ARG A 373 9.79 3.54 -10.71
C ARG A 373 9.37 3.30 -12.16
N SER A 374 9.96 4.01 -13.12
CA SER A 374 9.69 3.78 -14.54
C SER A 374 10.03 2.34 -14.97
N GLU A 375 11.12 1.77 -14.47
CA GLU A 375 11.50 0.37 -14.74
C GLU A 375 10.51 -0.61 -14.10
N HIS A 376 10.09 -0.37 -12.86
CA HIS A 376 9.09 -1.15 -12.15
C HIS A 376 7.72 -1.09 -12.85
N ASP A 377 7.26 0.09 -13.25
CA ASP A 377 6.00 0.28 -13.98
C ASP A 377 6.02 -0.42 -15.33
N LYS A 378 7.16 -0.39 -16.04
CA LYS A 378 7.36 -1.17 -17.27
C LYS A 378 7.29 -2.68 -17.00
N HIS A 379 7.89 -3.14 -15.91
CA HIS A 379 7.86 -4.54 -15.53
C HIS A 379 6.44 -5.01 -15.18
N LEU A 380 5.71 -4.23 -14.39
CA LEU A 380 4.29 -4.46 -14.07
C LEU A 380 3.40 -4.45 -15.32
N ALA A 381 3.62 -3.51 -16.23
CA ALA A 381 2.86 -3.45 -17.49
C ALA A 381 3.05 -4.72 -18.33
N VAL A 382 4.27 -5.27 -18.38
CA VAL A 382 4.55 -6.54 -19.06
C VAL A 382 3.83 -7.70 -18.37
N LEU A 383 3.85 -7.78 -17.04
CA LEU A 383 3.15 -8.82 -16.29
C LEU A 383 1.62 -8.74 -16.50
N HIS A 384 1.03 -7.55 -16.43
CA HIS A 384 -0.40 -7.34 -16.68
C HIS A 384 -0.82 -7.63 -18.12
N SER A 385 0.11 -7.54 -19.08
CA SER A 385 -0.17 -7.91 -20.47
C SER A 385 -0.13 -9.42 -20.73
N THR A 386 0.49 -10.20 -19.84
CA THR A 386 0.73 -11.64 -20.03
C THR A 386 -0.08 -12.52 -19.08
N LEU A 387 -0.44 -12.01 -17.90
CA LEU A 387 -1.11 -12.76 -16.86
C LEU A 387 -2.40 -12.05 -16.42
N PRO A 388 -3.43 -12.79 -15.96
CA PRO A 388 -4.59 -12.19 -15.31
C PRO A 388 -4.15 -11.25 -14.18
N LYS A 389 -4.81 -10.10 -14.02
CA LYS A 389 -4.38 -9.03 -13.10
C LYS A 389 -4.01 -9.53 -11.70
N HIS A 390 -4.87 -10.33 -11.08
CA HIS A 390 -4.66 -10.89 -9.75
C HIS A 390 -3.47 -11.87 -9.65
N ILE A 391 -3.10 -12.54 -10.75
CA ILE A 391 -1.93 -13.42 -10.85
C ILE A 391 -0.67 -12.59 -11.09
N ALA A 392 -0.74 -11.59 -11.99
CA ALA A 392 0.35 -10.65 -12.24
C ALA A 392 0.77 -9.93 -10.95
N ASP A 393 -0.18 -9.48 -10.13
CA ASP A 393 0.07 -8.83 -8.84
C ASP A 393 0.80 -9.76 -7.86
N ARG A 394 0.44 -11.05 -7.83
CA ARG A 394 1.10 -12.06 -6.98
C ARG A 394 2.55 -12.31 -7.44
N ILE A 395 2.76 -12.46 -8.74
CA ILE A 395 4.11 -12.62 -9.32
C ILE A 395 4.97 -11.38 -9.08
N ALA A 396 4.40 -10.18 -9.23
CA ALA A 396 5.09 -8.91 -8.96
C ALA A 396 5.55 -8.79 -7.50
N ARG A 397 4.83 -9.41 -6.56
CA ARG A 397 5.22 -9.53 -5.14
C ARG A 397 6.23 -10.65 -4.86
N GLY A 398 6.69 -11.36 -5.89
CA GLY A 398 7.62 -12.49 -5.75
C GLY A 398 6.96 -13.78 -5.26
N GLU A 399 5.63 -13.88 -5.28
CA GLU A 399 4.93 -15.11 -4.92
C GLU A 399 5.10 -16.17 -6.03
N THR A 400 5.30 -17.43 -5.63
CA THR A 400 5.18 -18.55 -6.57
C THR A 400 3.71 -18.95 -6.68
N VAL A 401 3.14 -18.86 -7.89
CA VAL A 401 1.74 -19.21 -8.14
C VAL A 401 1.64 -20.69 -8.50
N ASN A 402 1.19 -21.50 -7.53
CA ASN A 402 0.90 -22.93 -7.66
C ASN A 402 -0.32 -23.26 -6.79
N ASP A 403 -1.49 -23.03 -7.37
CA ASP A 403 -2.78 -23.10 -6.72
C ASP A 403 -3.43 -24.45 -6.98
N HIS A 404 -3.96 -25.09 -5.93
CA HIS A 404 -4.80 -26.26 -6.05
C HIS A 404 -6.27 -25.90 -5.81
N TYR A 405 -7.15 -26.42 -6.67
CA TYR A 405 -8.59 -26.25 -6.59
C TYR A 405 -9.27 -27.61 -6.65
N ASP A 406 -10.10 -27.95 -5.66
CA ASP A 406 -10.82 -29.23 -5.61
C ASP A 406 -11.99 -29.30 -6.60
N ASN A 407 -12.62 -28.15 -6.88
CA ASN A 407 -13.87 -28.06 -7.64
C ASN A 407 -13.81 -26.93 -8.69
N ALA A 408 -12.97 -27.09 -9.71
CA ALA A 408 -12.92 -26.18 -10.84
C ALA A 408 -13.70 -26.74 -12.04
N ALA A 409 -14.54 -25.92 -12.65
CA ALA A 409 -15.27 -26.30 -13.86
C ALA A 409 -14.48 -25.87 -15.10
N VAL A 410 -14.09 -26.84 -15.93
CA VAL A 410 -13.34 -26.63 -17.16
C VAL A 410 -14.29 -26.63 -18.35
N ILE A 411 -14.15 -25.61 -19.19
CA ILE A 411 -14.84 -25.43 -20.46
C ILE A 411 -13.82 -25.62 -21.58
N PHE A 412 -14.07 -26.59 -22.45
CA PHE A 412 -13.38 -26.71 -23.73
C PHE A 412 -14.35 -26.41 -24.87
N LEU A 413 -13.92 -25.57 -25.79
CA LEU A 413 -14.67 -25.24 -26.99
C LEU A 413 -13.78 -25.47 -28.21
N ASP A 414 -14.35 -26.02 -29.28
CA ASP A 414 -13.67 -26.26 -30.56
C ASP A 414 -14.54 -25.83 -31.73
N ILE A 415 -13.95 -25.28 -32.79
CA ILE A 415 -14.67 -24.84 -33.98
C ILE A 415 -14.85 -26.03 -34.94
N VAL A 416 -16.10 -26.35 -35.24
CA VAL A 416 -16.40 -27.51 -36.09
C VAL A 416 -15.93 -27.27 -37.52
N GLY A 417 -15.07 -28.16 -38.01
CA GLY A 417 -14.61 -28.13 -39.40
C GLY A 417 -13.62 -27.00 -39.70
N PHE A 418 -12.99 -26.42 -38.68
CA PHE A 418 -12.08 -25.29 -38.85
C PHE A 418 -10.98 -25.54 -39.87
N THR A 419 -10.35 -26.72 -39.89
CA THR A 419 -9.32 -27.05 -40.88
C THR A 419 -9.80 -26.81 -42.32
N THR A 420 -11.01 -27.26 -42.63
CA THR A 420 -11.62 -27.09 -43.95
C THR A 420 -11.99 -25.63 -44.23
N ILE A 421 -12.46 -24.91 -43.20
CA ILE A 421 -12.75 -23.47 -43.30
C ILE A 421 -11.45 -22.70 -43.56
N SER A 422 -10.38 -22.99 -42.82
CA SER A 422 -9.09 -22.30 -42.94
C SER A 422 -8.40 -22.53 -44.29
N ASP A 423 -8.62 -23.70 -44.91
CA ASP A 423 -8.10 -23.99 -46.26
C ASP A 423 -8.77 -23.13 -47.36
N GLN A 424 -9.97 -22.61 -47.09
CA GLN A 424 -10.75 -21.79 -48.02
C GLN A 424 -10.57 -20.28 -47.78
N LEU A 425 -10.01 -19.90 -46.64
CA LEU A 425 -9.80 -18.51 -46.24
C LEU A 425 -8.35 -18.08 -46.49
N SER A 426 -8.15 -16.80 -46.80
CA SER A 426 -6.80 -16.23 -46.76
C SER A 426 -6.27 -16.19 -45.32
N SER A 427 -4.94 -16.12 -45.16
CA SER A 427 -4.32 -16.01 -43.83
C SER A 427 -4.83 -14.82 -43.01
N THR A 428 -5.15 -13.70 -43.67
CA THR A 428 -5.73 -12.51 -43.01
C THR A 428 -7.15 -12.78 -42.52
N GLU A 429 -7.95 -13.51 -43.30
CA GLU A 429 -9.32 -13.86 -42.97
C GLU A 429 -9.39 -14.89 -41.84
N VAL A 430 -8.48 -15.87 -41.81
CA VAL A 430 -8.35 -16.81 -40.68
C VAL A 430 -8.07 -16.08 -39.37
N VAL A 431 -7.11 -15.14 -39.37
CA VAL A 431 -6.77 -14.35 -38.17
C VAL A 431 -7.97 -13.51 -37.72
N ARG A 432 -8.66 -12.83 -38.65
CA ARG A 432 -9.83 -12.02 -38.31
C ARG A 432 -11.01 -12.85 -37.79
N LEU A 433 -11.20 -14.05 -38.33
CA LEU A 433 -12.22 -14.97 -37.86
C LEU A 433 -11.94 -15.40 -36.42
N LEU A 434 -10.72 -15.88 -36.14
CA LEU A 434 -10.31 -16.28 -34.79
C LEU A 434 -10.35 -15.09 -33.81
N GLU A 435 -9.92 -13.90 -34.24
CA GLU A 435 -9.99 -12.67 -33.46
C GLU A 435 -11.44 -12.34 -33.07
N SER A 436 -12.37 -12.41 -34.03
CA SER A 436 -13.79 -12.14 -33.78
C SER A 436 -14.42 -13.18 -32.84
N VAL A 437 -14.14 -14.47 -33.08
CA VAL A 437 -14.60 -15.58 -32.25
C VAL A 437 -14.07 -15.43 -30.82
N PHE A 438 -12.76 -15.31 -30.64
CA PHE A 438 -12.17 -15.25 -29.31
C PHE A 438 -12.51 -13.95 -28.57
N THR A 439 -12.71 -12.83 -29.27
CA THR A 439 -13.21 -11.59 -28.65
C THR A 439 -14.62 -11.78 -28.09
N ALA A 440 -15.50 -12.44 -28.84
CA ALA A 440 -16.85 -12.74 -28.37
C ALA A 440 -16.82 -13.68 -27.15
N LEU A 441 -16.00 -14.73 -27.19
CA LEU A 441 -15.84 -15.65 -26.06
C LEU A 441 -15.23 -14.97 -24.82
N ASP A 442 -14.24 -14.08 -25.01
CA ASP A 442 -13.62 -13.30 -23.93
C ASP A 442 -14.65 -12.39 -23.22
N ALA A 443 -15.59 -11.80 -23.97
CA ALA A 443 -16.69 -11.02 -23.40
C ALA A 443 -17.63 -11.88 -22.55
N VAL A 444 -17.94 -13.10 -22.98
CA VAL A 444 -18.75 -14.07 -22.21
C VAL A 444 -18.03 -14.51 -20.94
N CYS A 445 -16.74 -14.83 -21.03
CA CYS A 445 -15.89 -15.17 -19.89
C CYS A 445 -15.93 -14.07 -18.80
N LYS A 446 -15.78 -12.81 -19.22
CA LYS A 446 -15.86 -11.65 -18.32
C LYS A 446 -17.23 -11.51 -17.66
N LYS A 447 -18.32 -11.76 -18.41
CA LYS A 447 -19.70 -11.66 -17.91
C LYS A 447 -19.99 -12.67 -16.79
N HIS A 448 -19.42 -13.87 -16.88
CA HIS A 448 -19.73 -14.99 -15.96
C HIS A 448 -18.64 -15.29 -14.93
N ASP A 449 -17.63 -14.44 -14.81
CA ASP A 449 -16.48 -14.67 -13.92
C ASP A 449 -15.82 -16.05 -14.20
N VAL A 450 -15.50 -16.25 -15.47
CA VAL A 450 -14.77 -17.41 -15.99
C VAL A 450 -13.44 -16.93 -16.56
N VAL A 451 -12.36 -17.62 -16.23
CA VAL A 451 -11.00 -17.22 -16.61
C VAL A 451 -10.60 -17.95 -17.89
N LYS A 452 -10.28 -17.20 -18.95
CA LYS A 452 -9.61 -17.74 -20.14
C LYS A 452 -8.23 -18.27 -19.74
N ILE A 453 -7.95 -19.54 -20.05
CA ILE A 453 -6.66 -20.17 -19.76
C ILE A 453 -5.76 -20.09 -20.98
N LYS A 454 -6.20 -20.66 -22.12
CA LYS A 454 -5.42 -20.66 -23.35
C LYS A 454 -6.28 -20.94 -24.57
N THR A 455 -5.70 -20.66 -25.73
CA THR A 455 -6.21 -21.05 -27.04
C THR A 455 -5.18 -21.92 -27.73
N ILE A 456 -5.60 -22.98 -28.41
CA ILE A 456 -4.72 -23.87 -29.18
C ILE A 456 -5.35 -24.05 -30.55
N GLY A 457 -4.81 -23.38 -31.56
CA GLY A 457 -5.43 -23.33 -32.89
C GLY A 457 -6.82 -22.69 -32.81
N ASP A 458 -7.83 -23.47 -33.15
CA ASP A 458 -9.25 -23.15 -33.11
C ASP A 458 -9.96 -23.49 -31.79
N SER A 459 -9.26 -24.20 -30.89
CA SER A 459 -9.83 -24.54 -29.58
C SER A 459 -9.62 -23.42 -28.55
N TYR A 460 -10.61 -23.26 -27.67
CA TYR A 460 -10.65 -22.27 -26.59
C TYR A 460 -10.88 -22.97 -25.24
N MET A 461 -9.99 -22.73 -24.28
CA MET A 461 -10.05 -23.31 -22.94
C MET A 461 -10.29 -22.21 -21.90
N ALA A 462 -11.31 -22.40 -21.06
CA ALA A 462 -11.65 -21.51 -19.97
C ALA A 462 -12.01 -22.29 -18.70
N VAL A 463 -11.84 -21.68 -17.53
CA VAL A 463 -12.09 -22.32 -16.23
C VAL A 463 -12.84 -21.39 -15.30
N ALA A 464 -13.91 -21.90 -14.70
CA ALA A 464 -14.56 -21.26 -13.57
C ALA A 464 -13.95 -21.81 -12.28
N PHE A 465 -13.29 -20.95 -11.50
CA PHE A 465 -12.68 -21.30 -10.22
C PHE A 465 -13.66 -21.08 -9.06
N PRO A 466 -13.55 -21.83 -7.95
CA PRO A 466 -14.26 -21.52 -6.72
C PRO A 466 -13.88 -20.13 -6.18
N SER A 467 -14.78 -19.50 -5.42
CA SER A 467 -14.58 -18.15 -4.87
C SER A 467 -13.74 -18.15 -3.58
N SER A 468 -13.55 -19.32 -2.98
CA SER A 468 -12.65 -19.55 -1.85
C SER A 468 -11.18 -19.44 -2.27
N VAL A 469 -10.35 -19.08 -1.29
CA VAL A 469 -8.92 -18.89 -1.50
C VAL A 469 -8.28 -20.23 -1.91
N PRO A 470 -7.54 -20.28 -3.03
CA PRO A 470 -6.86 -21.49 -3.46
C PRO A 470 -5.94 -22.04 -2.37
N HIS A 471 -5.85 -23.36 -2.30
CA HIS A 471 -4.89 -23.99 -1.40
C HIS A 471 -3.52 -23.87 -2.07
N SER A 472 -2.68 -22.95 -1.57
CA SER A 472 -1.30 -22.87 -2.03
C SER A 472 -0.61 -24.18 -1.66
N VAL A 473 -0.18 -24.94 -2.67
CA VAL A 473 0.67 -26.10 -2.42
C VAL A 473 2.01 -25.52 -1.95
N ARG A 474 2.24 -25.57 -0.63
CA ARG A 474 3.56 -25.23 -0.05
C ARG A 474 4.64 -26.00 -0.81
N ASN A 475 5.86 -25.47 -0.84
CA ASN A 475 7.08 -26.09 -1.40
C ASN A 475 7.46 -27.44 -0.74
N ASP A 476 6.51 -28.29 -0.40
CA ASP A 476 6.73 -29.68 -0.08
C ASP A 476 6.81 -30.46 -1.38
N THR A 477 7.96 -31.07 -1.60
CA THR A 477 8.24 -32.06 -2.65
C THR A 477 7.42 -33.36 -2.48
N SER A 478 6.38 -33.36 -1.62
CA SER A 478 5.47 -34.48 -1.45
C SER A 478 4.32 -34.39 -2.46
N VAL A 479 4.30 -35.35 -3.38
CA VAL A 479 3.16 -35.65 -4.25
C VAL A 479 1.88 -35.73 -3.39
N PRO A 480 0.78 -35.04 -3.73
CA PRO A 480 -0.52 -35.28 -3.10
C PRO A 480 -0.80 -36.78 -3.24
N ARG A 481 -1.02 -37.48 -2.13
CA ARG A 481 -1.32 -38.92 -2.13
C ARG A 481 -2.43 -39.17 -3.15
N SER A 482 -2.07 -39.76 -4.28
CA SER A 482 -3.04 -40.36 -5.18
C SER A 482 -3.82 -41.35 -4.36
N THR A 483 -5.13 -41.17 -4.27
CA THR A 483 -6.08 -42.23 -3.95
C THR A 483 -6.00 -43.28 -5.07
N ARG A 484 -4.92 -44.06 -5.05
CA ARG A 484 -4.86 -45.40 -5.63
C ARG A 484 -5.11 -46.36 -4.48
N ASP A 485 -5.98 -47.32 -4.77
CA ASP A 485 -6.56 -48.33 -3.89
C ASP A 485 -7.74 -47.85 -3.04
N ASP A 486 -8.93 -47.92 -3.66
CA ASP A 486 -10.02 -48.71 -3.07
C ASP A 486 -10.92 -49.24 -4.18
N THR A 487 -10.59 -50.44 -4.65
CA THR A 487 -11.59 -51.37 -5.18
C THR A 487 -12.28 -52.02 -3.99
N SER A 488 -13.20 -51.29 -3.36
CA SER A 488 -14.16 -51.90 -2.45
C SER A 488 -15.55 -51.34 -2.78
N SER A 489 -16.44 -52.28 -3.08
CA SER A 489 -17.91 -52.17 -3.14
C SER A 489 -18.48 -50.81 -2.72
N LEU A 490 -18.99 -50.06 -3.70
CA LEU A 490 -19.98 -49.01 -3.47
C LEU A 490 -21.26 -49.66 -2.91
N ASP A 491 -21.28 -49.83 -1.59
CA ASP A 491 -22.49 -50.13 -0.84
C ASP A 491 -23.33 -48.84 -0.80
N LEU A 492 -24.41 -48.85 -1.58
CA LEU A 492 -25.35 -47.75 -1.70
C LEU A 492 -26.26 -47.74 -0.46
N SER A 493 -25.77 -47.17 0.65
CA SER A 493 -26.63 -46.73 1.74
C SER A 493 -26.86 -45.23 1.65
N SER A 494 -28.14 -44.87 1.58
CA SER A 494 -28.75 -43.55 1.58
C SER A 494 -28.25 -42.62 2.70
N GLU A 495 -27.24 -41.81 2.40
CA GLU A 495 -27.00 -40.55 3.08
C GLU A 495 -27.03 -39.43 2.02
N GLU A 496 -27.90 -38.44 2.22
CA GLU A 496 -27.97 -37.22 1.41
C GLU A 496 -26.57 -36.58 1.35
N ARG A 497 -25.89 -36.73 0.22
CA ARG A 497 -24.68 -35.95 -0.07
C ARG A 497 -25.08 -34.48 -0.09
N VAL A 498 -24.76 -33.77 0.98
CA VAL A 498 -24.78 -32.31 1.01
C VAL A 498 -23.78 -31.85 -0.05
N ILE A 499 -24.28 -31.43 -1.22
CA ILE A 499 -23.47 -30.85 -2.28
C ILE A 499 -22.86 -29.56 -1.72
N PRO A 500 -21.52 -29.39 -1.72
CA PRO A 500 -20.90 -28.14 -1.29
C PRO A 500 -21.49 -26.96 -2.06
N SER A 501 -22.05 -25.97 -1.35
CA SER A 501 -22.71 -24.79 -1.93
C SER A 501 -21.85 -24.07 -2.98
N GLU A 502 -20.53 -24.16 -2.82
CA GLU A 502 -19.55 -23.53 -3.70
C GLU A 502 -19.40 -24.23 -5.05
N ALA A 503 -19.37 -25.58 -5.07
CA ALA A 503 -19.29 -26.36 -6.30
C ALA A 503 -20.50 -26.08 -7.21
N ARG A 504 -21.68 -25.89 -6.61
CA ARG A 504 -22.90 -25.53 -7.34
C ARG A 504 -22.80 -24.16 -8.00
N GLY A 505 -22.23 -23.18 -7.30
CA GLY A 505 -21.98 -21.84 -7.85
C GLY A 505 -21.02 -21.88 -9.05
N VAL A 506 -19.94 -22.66 -8.94
CA VAL A 506 -18.95 -22.85 -10.02
C VAL A 506 -19.58 -23.48 -11.27
N VAL A 507 -20.33 -24.58 -11.08
CA VAL A 507 -21.04 -25.26 -12.18
C VAL A 507 -22.05 -24.36 -12.86
N LEU A 508 -22.79 -23.56 -12.10
CA LEU A 508 -23.78 -22.63 -12.65
C LEU A 508 -23.13 -21.54 -13.52
N ARG A 509 -22.02 -20.95 -13.06
CA ARG A 509 -21.26 -19.96 -13.86
C ARG A 509 -20.72 -20.57 -15.15
N ALA A 510 -20.12 -21.76 -15.06
CA ALA A 510 -19.60 -22.46 -16.23
C ALA A 510 -20.70 -22.86 -17.22
N ALA A 511 -21.85 -23.33 -16.74
CA ALA A 511 -22.99 -23.70 -17.59
C ALA A 511 -23.58 -22.48 -18.31
N ASN A 512 -23.79 -21.37 -17.59
CA ASN A 512 -24.28 -20.13 -18.17
C ASN A 512 -23.29 -19.53 -19.17
N ALA A 513 -21.99 -19.59 -18.87
CA ALA A 513 -20.94 -19.19 -19.79
C ALA A 513 -20.98 -20.03 -21.07
N ALA A 514 -21.05 -21.35 -20.96
CA ALA A 514 -21.12 -22.24 -22.12
C ALA A 514 -22.35 -21.98 -23.00
N LEU A 515 -23.51 -21.72 -22.39
CA LEU A 515 -24.73 -21.38 -23.12
C LEU A 515 -24.59 -20.04 -23.86
N ASP A 516 -24.08 -19.01 -23.17
CA ASP A 516 -23.84 -17.70 -23.79
C ASP A 516 -22.74 -17.75 -24.85
N MET A 517 -21.76 -18.64 -24.73
CA MET A 517 -20.75 -18.89 -25.77
C MET A 517 -21.41 -19.46 -27.04
N LEU A 518 -22.33 -20.42 -26.92
CA LEU A 518 -23.08 -20.92 -28.08
C LEU A 518 -23.87 -19.80 -28.78
N ASN A 519 -24.59 -19.00 -28.00
CA ASN A 519 -25.39 -17.89 -28.54
C ASN A 519 -24.51 -16.84 -29.21
N ALA A 520 -23.40 -16.44 -28.56
CA ALA A 520 -22.46 -15.47 -29.11
C ALA A 520 -21.85 -15.92 -30.44
N ILE A 521 -21.59 -17.23 -30.61
CA ILE A 521 -21.09 -17.79 -31.86
C ILE A 521 -22.18 -17.90 -32.92
N ALA A 522 -23.41 -18.25 -32.55
CA ALA A 522 -24.54 -18.31 -33.46
C ALA A 522 -24.88 -16.93 -34.05
N ASP A 523 -24.75 -15.87 -33.26
CA ASP A 523 -25.02 -14.48 -33.64
C ASP A 523 -23.82 -13.81 -34.36
N LEU A 524 -22.61 -14.37 -34.21
CA LEU A 524 -21.37 -13.82 -34.76
C LEU A 524 -21.41 -13.54 -36.27
N PRO A 525 -21.99 -14.41 -37.14
CA PRO A 525 -22.02 -14.19 -38.58
C PRO A 525 -22.67 -12.87 -39.02
N GLU A 526 -23.58 -12.30 -38.23
CA GLU A 526 -24.18 -10.99 -38.55
C GLU A 526 -23.19 -9.83 -38.36
N SER A 527 -22.23 -9.99 -37.44
CA SER A 527 -21.19 -9.02 -37.10
C SER A 527 -19.90 -9.15 -37.92
N LEU A 528 -19.74 -10.24 -38.68
CA LEU A 528 -18.56 -10.47 -39.50
C LEU A 528 -18.54 -9.60 -40.77
N PRO A 529 -17.35 -9.22 -41.27
CA PRO A 529 -17.19 -8.57 -42.58
C PRO A 529 -17.82 -9.39 -43.73
N GLU A 530 -18.35 -8.69 -44.72
CA GLU A 530 -19.07 -9.29 -45.87
C GLU A 530 -18.26 -10.38 -46.59
N SER A 531 -16.94 -10.18 -46.77
CA SER A 531 -16.04 -11.16 -47.39
C SER A 531 -15.95 -12.50 -46.64
N LEU A 532 -16.01 -12.46 -45.30
CA LEU A 532 -16.01 -13.67 -44.47
C LEU A 532 -17.38 -14.36 -44.49
N ARG A 533 -18.46 -13.58 -44.51
CA ARG A 533 -19.84 -14.10 -44.52
C ARG A 533 -20.16 -14.88 -45.79
N GLU A 534 -19.65 -14.46 -46.93
CA GLU A 534 -19.86 -15.15 -48.21
C GLU A 534 -19.10 -16.48 -48.30
N THR A 535 -18.00 -16.62 -47.56
CA THR A 535 -17.09 -17.78 -47.64
C THR A 535 -17.41 -18.84 -46.58
N LEU A 536 -18.02 -18.45 -45.45
CA LEU A 536 -18.38 -19.40 -44.39
C LEU A 536 -19.58 -20.27 -44.80
N PRO A 537 -19.53 -21.62 -44.56
CA PRO A 537 -20.70 -22.48 -44.71
C PRO A 537 -21.82 -22.05 -43.75
N SER A 538 -23.04 -22.55 -43.96
CA SER A 538 -24.29 -22.18 -43.27
C SER A 538 -24.18 -22.13 -41.73
N GLY A 539 -23.68 -21.02 -41.19
CA GLY A 539 -23.45 -20.78 -39.75
C GLY A 539 -22.14 -21.37 -39.22
N LEU A 540 -21.43 -20.59 -38.39
CA LEU A 540 -20.28 -21.08 -37.62
C LEU A 540 -20.80 -21.97 -36.48
N GLN A 541 -20.29 -23.18 -36.36
CA GLN A 541 -20.67 -24.12 -35.30
C GLN A 541 -19.48 -24.46 -34.42
N VAL A 542 -19.75 -24.65 -33.14
CA VAL A 542 -18.76 -25.08 -32.15
C VAL A 542 -19.27 -26.29 -31.39
N ARG A 543 -18.33 -27.05 -30.82
CA ARG A 543 -18.58 -28.06 -29.81
C ARG A 543 -18.11 -27.54 -28.47
N ILE A 544 -18.86 -27.80 -27.41
CA ILE A 544 -18.46 -27.43 -26.05
C ILE A 544 -18.49 -28.66 -25.15
N GLY A 545 -17.41 -28.87 -24.41
CA GLY A 545 -17.25 -29.89 -23.39
C GLY A 545 -17.15 -29.29 -22.00
N LEU A 546 -17.92 -29.83 -21.05
CA LEU A 546 -17.94 -29.39 -19.66
C LEU A 546 -17.63 -30.53 -18.69
N HIS A 547 -16.73 -30.25 -17.75
CA HIS A 547 -16.47 -31.13 -16.63
C HIS A 547 -16.03 -30.32 -15.40
N ILE A 548 -16.24 -30.88 -14.22
CA ILE A 548 -15.82 -30.29 -12.94
C ILE A 548 -15.05 -31.31 -12.12
N GLY A 549 -13.98 -30.85 -11.50
CA GLY A 549 -13.14 -31.67 -10.65
C GLY A 549 -11.88 -30.93 -10.21
N ALA A 550 -10.94 -31.67 -9.65
CA ALA A 550 -9.71 -31.10 -9.12
C ALA A 550 -8.77 -30.65 -10.25
N VAL A 551 -8.13 -29.49 -10.06
CA VAL A 551 -7.10 -28.98 -10.97
C VAL A 551 -5.97 -28.32 -10.18
N THR A 552 -4.79 -28.31 -10.79
CA THR A 552 -3.65 -27.50 -10.36
C THR A 552 -3.47 -26.39 -11.38
N ALA A 553 -3.40 -25.15 -10.92
CA ALA A 553 -3.19 -23.98 -11.76
C ALA A 553 -1.93 -23.24 -11.34
N GLY A 554 -1.16 -22.72 -12.29
CA GLY A 554 0.11 -22.10 -11.96
C GLY A 554 0.70 -21.29 -13.11
N VAL A 555 1.70 -20.49 -12.78
CA VAL A 555 2.46 -19.71 -13.77
C VAL A 555 3.74 -20.46 -14.13
N ILE A 556 3.96 -20.69 -15.41
CA ILE A 556 5.17 -21.30 -15.96
C ILE A 556 5.89 -20.34 -16.92
N GLY A 557 7.21 -20.55 -17.08
CA GLY A 557 8.04 -19.79 -18.01
C GLY A 557 8.79 -18.64 -17.34
N THR A 558 10.05 -18.46 -17.74
CA THR A 558 10.94 -17.40 -17.20
C THR A 558 10.99 -16.17 -18.10
N GLU A 559 10.96 -16.37 -19.42
CA GLU A 559 10.97 -15.28 -20.41
C GLU A 559 9.57 -14.92 -20.93
N ARG A 560 8.69 -15.93 -21.03
CA ARG A 560 7.27 -15.76 -21.40
C ARG A 560 6.43 -16.49 -20.37
N MET A 561 5.94 -15.74 -19.39
CA MET A 561 5.08 -16.28 -18.35
C MET A 561 3.71 -16.63 -18.94
N GLN A 562 3.22 -17.82 -18.59
CA GLN A 562 1.91 -18.31 -18.98
C GLN A 562 1.21 -18.90 -17.76
N TYR A 563 -0.01 -18.45 -17.48
CA TYR A 563 -0.89 -19.09 -16.51
C TYR A 563 -1.62 -20.26 -17.20
N ASP A 564 -1.48 -21.47 -16.65
CA ASP A 564 -2.08 -22.68 -17.22
C ASP A 564 -2.66 -23.58 -16.12
N VAL A 565 -3.48 -24.54 -16.54
CA VAL A 565 -4.22 -25.46 -15.68
C VAL A 565 -3.96 -26.91 -16.10
N TRP A 566 -3.67 -27.76 -15.12
CA TRP A 566 -3.36 -29.17 -15.30
C TRP A 566 -4.23 -30.05 -14.40
N GLY A 567 -4.49 -31.27 -14.86
CA GLY A 567 -5.22 -32.29 -14.11
C GLY A 567 -6.10 -33.15 -15.02
N ASP A 568 -6.56 -34.29 -14.49
CA ASP A 568 -7.45 -35.20 -15.23
C ASP A 568 -8.76 -34.52 -15.63
N THR A 569 -9.20 -33.53 -14.85
CA THR A 569 -10.40 -32.72 -15.14
C THR A 569 -10.32 -32.06 -16.52
N VAL A 570 -9.16 -31.54 -16.90
CA VAL A 570 -8.89 -30.92 -18.21
C VAL A 570 -9.05 -31.95 -19.33
N ASN A 571 -8.50 -33.15 -19.13
CA ASN A 571 -8.57 -34.24 -20.10
C ASN A 571 -10.00 -34.76 -20.29
N VAL A 572 -10.79 -34.82 -19.21
CA VAL A 572 -12.20 -35.23 -19.29
C VAL A 572 -13.02 -34.17 -20.03
N ALA A 573 -12.85 -32.88 -19.72
CA ALA A 573 -13.56 -31.80 -20.41
C ALA A 573 -13.27 -31.78 -21.92
N SER A 574 -12.01 -31.96 -22.31
CA SER A 574 -11.62 -32.09 -23.72
C SER A 574 -12.25 -33.33 -24.40
N ARG A 575 -12.37 -34.47 -23.69
CA ARG A 575 -13.13 -35.62 -24.20
C ARG A 575 -14.62 -35.34 -24.36
N MET A 576 -15.22 -34.58 -23.45
CA MET A 576 -16.62 -34.17 -23.57
C MET A 576 -16.84 -33.30 -24.81
N GLU A 577 -15.92 -32.37 -25.08
CA GLU A 577 -15.95 -31.54 -26.29
C GLU A 577 -15.88 -32.40 -27.55
N SER A 578 -14.82 -33.22 -27.66
CA SER A 578 -14.58 -34.02 -28.88
C SER A 578 -15.70 -35.02 -29.20
N THR A 579 -16.44 -35.48 -28.18
CA THR A 579 -17.61 -36.36 -28.33
C THR A 579 -18.94 -35.62 -28.41
N SER A 580 -18.92 -34.29 -28.32
CA SER A 580 -20.11 -33.44 -28.46
C SER A 580 -20.60 -33.39 -29.92
N LEU A 581 -21.88 -33.03 -30.08
CA LEU A 581 -22.47 -32.74 -31.37
C LEU A 581 -22.25 -31.26 -31.75
N PRO A 582 -22.13 -30.93 -33.04
CA PRO A 582 -22.05 -29.54 -33.48
C PRO A 582 -23.21 -28.67 -32.95
N GLY A 583 -22.90 -27.50 -32.41
CA GLY A 583 -23.88 -26.58 -31.82
C GLY A 583 -24.50 -27.07 -30.51
N ARG A 584 -23.81 -27.97 -29.79
CA ARG A 584 -24.27 -28.54 -28.51
C ARG A 584 -23.17 -28.50 -27.45
N ILE A 585 -23.63 -28.50 -26.19
CA ILE A 585 -22.82 -28.65 -24.99
C ILE A 585 -22.93 -30.10 -24.52
N HIS A 586 -21.79 -30.76 -24.32
CA HIS A 586 -21.69 -32.07 -23.71
C HIS A 586 -21.10 -31.92 -22.32
N ALA A 587 -21.87 -32.24 -21.29
CA ALA A 587 -21.44 -32.19 -19.91
C ALA A 587 -21.28 -33.61 -19.35
N SER A 588 -20.20 -33.82 -18.59
CA SER A 588 -20.00 -35.07 -17.84
C SER A 588 -21.10 -35.29 -16.81
N GLU A 589 -21.31 -36.55 -16.40
CA GLU A 589 -22.25 -36.91 -15.33
C GLU A 589 -21.98 -36.15 -14.03
N ALA A 590 -20.70 -36.04 -13.62
CA ALA A 590 -20.30 -35.30 -12.41
C ALA A 590 -20.75 -33.82 -12.45
N PHE A 591 -20.69 -33.20 -13.64
CA PHE A 591 -21.13 -31.83 -13.83
C PHE A 591 -22.67 -31.73 -13.80
N ALA A 592 -23.38 -32.64 -14.47
CA ALA A 592 -24.83 -32.66 -14.56
C ALA A 592 -25.52 -32.89 -13.20
N VAL A 593 -24.95 -33.76 -12.36
CA VAL A 593 -25.46 -34.04 -11.00
C VAL A 593 -25.44 -32.77 -10.14
N LEU A 594 -24.39 -31.94 -10.27
CA LEU A 594 -24.23 -30.71 -9.50
C LEU A 594 -25.11 -29.55 -10.03
N LEU A 595 -25.53 -29.61 -11.29
CA LEU A 595 -26.44 -28.64 -11.89
C LEU A 595 -27.91 -28.89 -11.48
N SER A 596 -28.28 -30.14 -11.17
CA SER A 596 -29.66 -30.56 -10.90
C SER A 596 -30.11 -30.27 -9.46
N PRO A 597 -31.36 -29.82 -9.21
CA PRO A 597 -31.84 -29.53 -7.85
C PRO A 597 -32.20 -30.76 -7.00
N SER A 598 -32.27 -31.97 -7.54
CA SER A 598 -32.60 -33.21 -6.81
C SER A 598 -32.13 -34.48 -7.54
N PRO A 599 -31.68 -35.54 -6.84
CA PRO A 599 -31.09 -36.76 -7.43
C PRO A 599 -32.14 -37.81 -7.83
N SER A 600 -33.21 -37.41 -8.52
CA SER A 600 -34.23 -38.35 -8.99
C SER A 600 -34.85 -37.88 -10.30
N HIS A 601 -34.80 -38.77 -11.31
CA HIS A 601 -35.42 -38.69 -12.64
C HIS A 601 -34.56 -38.17 -13.80
N LEU A 602 -33.51 -38.93 -14.13
CA LEU A 602 -33.23 -39.29 -15.52
C LEU A 602 -33.29 -40.82 -15.64
N ARG A 603 -34.52 -41.34 -15.69
CA ARG A 603 -34.81 -42.68 -16.19
C ARG A 603 -36.08 -42.59 -17.01
N GLU A 604 -35.98 -42.90 -18.30
CA GLU A 604 -36.99 -43.76 -18.89
C GLU A 604 -36.43 -44.65 -20.00
N ARG A 605 -36.89 -45.91 -19.97
CA ARG A 605 -36.48 -47.05 -20.78
C ARG A 605 -37.19 -47.03 -22.13
N GLY A 606 -36.48 -47.42 -23.19
CA GLY A 606 -37.07 -48.09 -24.35
C GLY A 606 -36.53 -49.52 -24.45
N THR A 607 -37.39 -50.51 -24.22
CA THR A 607 -37.08 -51.94 -24.34
C THR A 607 -37.18 -52.40 -25.80
N ASN A 608 -36.14 -53.07 -26.32
CA ASN A 608 -36.30 -54.33 -27.05
C ASN A 608 -34.97 -55.08 -27.17
N THR A 609 -35.01 -56.34 -26.75
CA THR A 609 -33.96 -57.35 -26.77
C THR A 609 -33.63 -57.81 -28.19
N THR A 610 -32.35 -57.84 -28.59
CA THR A 610 -31.56 -59.08 -28.80
C THR A 610 -30.12 -58.80 -29.29
N SER A 611 -29.20 -59.58 -28.72
CA SER A 611 -27.83 -59.96 -29.15
C SER A 611 -26.70 -58.92 -29.18
N GLU A 612 -25.86 -59.05 -28.14
CA GLU A 612 -24.39 -59.05 -28.14
C GLU A 612 -23.60 -58.09 -29.06
N SER A 613 -22.76 -57.30 -28.39
CA SER A 613 -21.53 -56.65 -28.83
C SER A 613 -21.66 -55.33 -29.61
N ASN A 614 -20.89 -54.33 -29.13
CA ASN A 614 -20.74 -52.95 -29.60
C ASN A 614 -21.96 -52.03 -29.45
N GLU A 615 -21.93 -51.16 -28.45
CA GLU A 615 -22.81 -49.98 -28.41
C GLU A 615 -21.98 -48.69 -28.35
N GLY A 616 -21.57 -48.27 -29.54
CA GLY A 616 -21.70 -46.87 -29.90
C GLY A 616 -23.10 -46.64 -30.48
N VAL A 617 -23.82 -45.67 -29.92
CA VAL A 617 -24.92 -44.82 -30.46
C VAL A 617 -26.07 -45.50 -31.23
N PRO A 618 -27.32 -45.10 -30.94
CA PRO A 618 -28.15 -44.61 -32.03
C PRO A 618 -28.85 -43.27 -31.75
N VAL A 619 -28.79 -42.46 -32.81
CA VAL A 619 -29.61 -41.30 -33.18
C VAL A 619 -31.11 -41.53 -32.94
N ILE A 620 -31.85 -40.48 -32.54
CA ILE A 620 -33.29 -40.35 -32.85
C ILE A 620 -33.62 -38.86 -33.19
N PRO A 621 -34.76 -38.54 -33.84
CA PRO A 621 -34.82 -37.94 -35.16
C PRO A 621 -35.48 -36.55 -35.16
N SER A 622 -35.64 -35.99 -36.36
CA SER A 622 -36.26 -34.68 -36.66
C SER A 622 -37.65 -34.48 -36.07
N VAL A 623 -37.85 -33.31 -35.45
CA VAL A 623 -39.18 -32.69 -35.30
C VAL A 623 -39.55 -32.07 -36.66
N SER A 624 -40.63 -32.54 -37.28
CA SER A 624 -41.41 -31.73 -38.22
C SER A 624 -42.72 -31.34 -37.54
N GLU A 625 -42.83 -30.04 -37.30
CA GLU A 625 -44.02 -29.18 -37.32
C GLU A 625 -45.04 -29.23 -36.16
N GLU A 626 -45.28 -28.01 -35.67
CA GLU A 626 -46.47 -27.50 -34.98
C GLU A 626 -46.70 -27.91 -33.51
N ASN A 627 -46.12 -27.13 -32.58
CA ASN A 627 -46.94 -26.21 -31.78
C ASN A 627 -46.10 -25.29 -30.88
N GLU A 628 -46.65 -24.10 -30.70
CA GLU A 628 -46.10 -22.90 -30.07
C GLU A 628 -45.76 -23.06 -28.58
N GLY A 629 -44.67 -22.38 -28.16
CA GLY A 629 -44.61 -21.71 -26.87
C GLY A 629 -43.86 -22.41 -25.73
N VAL A 630 -42.86 -21.67 -25.22
CA VAL A 630 -42.14 -21.79 -23.94
C VAL A 630 -40.80 -22.56 -23.98
N PRO A 631 -39.68 -21.91 -23.62
CA PRO A 631 -38.34 -22.51 -23.65
C PRO A 631 -38.01 -23.25 -22.35
N VAL A 632 -37.28 -24.38 -22.46
CA VAL A 632 -36.32 -24.87 -21.45
C VAL A 632 -35.10 -25.41 -22.18
#